data_AF-A0A6M2AZ17-F1
#
_entry.id   AF-A0A6M2AZ17-F1
#
_cell.length_a   1.000
_cell.length_b   1.000
_cell.length_c   1.000
_cell.angle_alpha   90.00
_cell.angle_beta   90.00
_cell.angle_gamma   90.00
#
_symmetry.space_group_name_H-M   'P 1'
#
loop_
_entity.id
_entity.type
_entity.pdbx_description
1 polymer ?
#
loop_
_entity_poly.entity_id
_entity_poly.type
_entity_poly.pdbx_seq_one_letter_code
_entity_poly.pdbx_strand_id
1 'polypeptide(L)'
;AVFTKDGKTIYFTRNSYIDGQKELDKSKKHKTLRLSLFKAEKTGENTWSNVEELPFNNKAYSVAHPALSPDGKRLYFSSDMPGTLGMSDLWYVDILENGTYGTPVN
;
A
#
# COMPACT_ATOMS: atom_id res chain seq x y z
N ALA A 1 7.98 -5.21 2.76
CA ALA A 1 6.77 -5.66 3.48
C ALA A 1 6.99 -5.40 4.96
N VAL A 2 5.93 -5.26 5.74
CA VAL A 2 5.95 -5.06 7.19
C VAL A 2 4.86 -5.88 7.84
N PHE A 3 5.13 -6.43 9.02
CA PHE A 3 4.16 -7.22 9.79
C PHE A 3 3.63 -6.41 10.98
N THR A 4 2.38 -6.61 11.34
CA THR A 4 1.86 -6.11 12.62
C THR A 4 2.58 -6.79 13.78
N LYS A 5 2.59 -6.12 14.94
CA LYS A 5 3.31 -6.60 16.14
C LYS A 5 2.83 -7.97 16.60
N ASP A 6 1.56 -8.28 16.40
CA ASP A 6 0.96 -9.59 16.70
C ASP A 6 1.21 -10.66 15.63
N GLY A 7 1.85 -10.29 14.52
CA GLY A 7 2.16 -11.18 13.40
C GLY A 7 0.96 -11.65 12.60
N LYS A 8 -0.24 -11.07 12.81
CA LYS A 8 -1.48 -11.52 12.15
C LYS A 8 -1.73 -10.87 10.79
N THR A 9 -1.19 -9.68 10.56
CA THR A 9 -1.37 -8.94 9.31
C THR A 9 -0.02 -8.59 8.72
N ILE A 10 0.10 -8.75 7.40
CA ILE A 10 1.25 -8.28 6.62
C ILE A 10 0.78 -7.22 5.64
N TYR A 11 1.52 -6.11 5.56
CA TYR A 11 1.41 -5.10 4.52
C TYR A 11 2.57 -5.26 3.54
N PHE A 12 2.28 -5.31 2.24
CA PHE A 12 3.30 -5.54 1.23
C PHE A 12 3.02 -4.79 -0.07
N THR A 13 4.10 -4.50 -0.78
CA THR A 13 4.04 -3.88 -2.11
C THR A 13 3.97 -4.95 -3.17
N ARG A 14 3.12 -4.75 -4.16
CA ARG A 14 3.05 -5.57 -5.38
C ARG A 14 2.83 -4.65 -6.58
N ASN A 15 3.26 -5.09 -7.76
CA ASN A 15 2.84 -4.44 -9.00
C ASN A 15 1.30 -4.44 -9.09
N SER A 16 0.73 -3.33 -9.55
CA SER A 16 -0.72 -3.21 -9.72
C SER A 16 -1.19 -4.02 -10.93
N TYR A 17 -2.19 -4.87 -10.74
CA TYR A 17 -2.84 -5.68 -11.78
C TYR A 17 -4.35 -5.47 -11.71
N ILE A 18 -5.01 -5.34 -12.86
CA ILE A 18 -6.48 -5.35 -12.99
C ILE A 18 -6.86 -6.50 -13.90
N ASP A 19 -7.75 -7.38 -13.44
CA ASP A 19 -8.26 -8.52 -14.20
C ASP A 19 -7.15 -9.41 -14.81
N GLY A 20 -6.04 -9.57 -14.07
CA GLY A 20 -4.87 -10.35 -14.52
C GLY A 20 -3.96 -9.63 -15.53
N GLN A 21 -4.27 -8.38 -15.90
CA GLN A 21 -3.44 -7.57 -16.79
C GLN A 21 -2.64 -6.52 -16.00
N LYS A 22 -1.40 -6.27 -16.44
CA LYS A 22 -0.55 -5.21 -15.89
C LYS A 22 -1.24 -3.86 -16.02
N GLU A 23 -1.34 -3.14 -14.92
CA GLU A 23 -1.82 -1.76 -14.97
C GLU A 23 -0.70 -0.83 -15.43
N LEU A 24 -0.76 -0.48 -16.71
CA LEU A 24 0.19 0.43 -17.33
C LEU A 24 -0.40 1.83 -17.37
N ASP A 25 0.39 2.80 -16.92
CA ASP A 25 0.07 4.21 -17.15
C ASP A 25 0.08 4.51 -18.65
N LYS A 26 -1.11 4.58 -19.25
CA LYS A 26 -1.30 4.81 -20.71
C LYS A 26 -1.17 6.28 -21.08
N SER A 27 -1.14 7.18 -20.11
CA SER A 27 -1.00 8.63 -20.36
C SER A 27 0.44 9.01 -20.74
N LYS A 28 1.41 8.13 -20.43
CA LYS A 28 2.83 8.36 -20.69
C LYS A 28 3.29 7.64 -21.96
N LYS A 29 4.21 8.28 -22.70
CA LYS A 29 4.92 7.69 -23.86
C LYS A 29 5.65 6.39 -23.48
N HIS A 30 6.13 6.30 -22.25
CA HIS A 30 6.68 5.09 -21.65
C HIS A 30 5.68 4.52 -20.64
N LYS A 31 5.11 3.36 -20.98
CA LYS A 31 4.17 2.63 -20.13
C LYS A 31 4.87 2.25 -18.83
N THR A 32 4.43 2.85 -17.72
CA THR A 32 5.00 2.60 -16.40
C THR A 32 4.08 1.66 -15.63
N LEU A 33 4.65 0.61 -15.03
CA LEU A 33 3.93 -0.27 -14.11
C LEU A 33 3.91 0.38 -12.73
N ARG A 34 2.70 0.60 -12.19
CA ARG A 34 2.54 1.21 -10.86
C ARG A 34 2.64 0.15 -9.76
N LEU A 35 2.92 0.65 -8.56
CA LEU A 35 3.01 -0.15 -7.34
C LEU A 35 1.80 0.15 -6.45
N SER A 36 1.24 -0.91 -5.87
CA SER A 36 0.10 -0.84 -4.94
C SER A 36 0.48 -1.52 -3.63
N LEU A 37 -0.08 -1.03 -2.52
CA LEU A 37 -0.04 -1.71 -1.24
C LEU A 37 -1.22 -2.67 -1.06
N PHE A 38 -0.91 -3.84 -0.53
CA PHE A 38 -1.88 -4.85 -0.16
C PHE A 38 -1.70 -5.21 1.31
N LYS A 39 -2.76 -5.71 1.93
CA LYS A 39 -2.68 -6.46 3.18
C LYS A 39 -3.09 -7.91 2.98
N ALA A 40 -2.59 -8.79 3.83
CA ALA A 40 -3.05 -10.17 3.94
C ALA A 40 -3.07 -10.58 5.41
N GLU A 41 -3.85 -11.61 5.72
CA GLU A 41 -4.05 -12.11 7.07
C GLU A 41 -3.48 -13.52 7.21
N LYS A 42 -2.89 -13.79 8.37
CA LYS A 42 -2.42 -15.12 8.74
C LYS A 42 -3.60 -15.98 9.15
N THR A 43 -3.92 -17.01 8.37
CA THR A 43 -5.07 -17.92 8.60
C THR A 43 -4.67 -19.34 9.00
N GLY A 44 -3.38 -19.63 9.03
CA GLY A 44 -2.83 -20.88 9.55
C GLY A 44 -1.37 -20.70 9.97
N GLU A 45 -0.72 -21.79 10.39
CA GLU A 45 0.66 -21.74 10.89
C GLU A 45 1.63 -21.13 9.85
N ASN A 46 1.46 -21.52 8.58
CA ASN A 46 2.28 -21.09 7.44
C ASN A 46 1.41 -20.62 6.26
N THR A 47 0.19 -20.14 6.53
CA THR A 47 -0.79 -19.78 5.49
C THR A 47 -1.23 -18.34 5.64
N TRP A 48 -1.17 -17.61 4.53
CA TRP A 48 -1.65 -16.24 4.38
C TRP A 48 -2.78 -16.22 3.35
N SER A 49 -3.88 -15.54 3.66
CA SER A 49 -5.02 -15.39 2.77
C SER A 49 -5.66 -14.00 2.94
N ASN A 50 -6.87 -13.81 2.43
CA ASN A 50 -7.62 -12.55 2.52
C ASN A 50 -6.80 -11.36 2.00
N VAL A 51 -6.21 -11.54 0.81
CA VAL A 51 -5.40 -10.49 0.19
C VAL A 51 -6.32 -9.37 -0.27
N GLU A 52 -6.13 -8.18 0.29
CA GLU A 52 -6.93 -6.99 0.00
C GLU A 52 -6.04 -5.84 -0.45
N GLU A 53 -6.47 -5.12 -1.47
CA GLU A 53 -5.82 -3.87 -1.88
C GLU A 53 -6.18 -2.75 -0.90
N LEU A 54 -5.20 -1.90 -0.54
CA LEU A 54 -5.48 -0.77 0.34
C LEU A 54 -6.22 0.35 -0.41
N PRO A 55 -7.19 1.02 0.24
CA PRO A 55 -8.16 1.89 -0.44
C PRO A 55 -7.59 3.20 -0.99
N PHE A 56 -6.36 3.56 -0.60
CA PHE A 56 -5.68 4.78 -1.04
C PHE A 56 -4.71 4.55 -2.21
N ASN A 57 -4.61 3.33 -2.72
CA ASN A 57 -3.91 3.07 -3.98
C ASN A 57 -4.64 3.75 -5.15
N ASN A 58 -3.90 4.05 -6.22
CA ASN A 58 -4.46 4.62 -7.43
C ASN A 58 -3.61 4.27 -8.64
N LYS A 59 -4.22 4.38 -9.83
CA LYS A 59 -3.61 4.10 -11.13
C LYS A 59 -2.64 5.19 -11.60
N ALA A 60 -2.80 6.40 -11.06
CA ALA A 60 -2.02 7.56 -11.47
C ALA A 60 -0.66 7.67 -10.77
N TYR A 61 -0.49 7.00 -9.63
CA TYR A 61 0.69 7.09 -8.78
C TYR A 61 1.05 5.72 -8.19
N SER A 62 2.22 5.61 -7.60
CA SER A 62 2.70 4.43 -6.89
C SER A 62 2.57 4.63 -5.39
N VAL A 63 2.23 3.56 -4.68
CA VAL A 63 2.21 3.48 -3.21
C VAL A 63 3.05 2.27 -2.82
N ALA A 64 4.16 2.49 -2.13
CA ALA A 64 5.19 1.47 -1.95
C ALA A 64 5.90 1.52 -0.60
N HIS A 65 6.64 0.45 -0.29
CA HIS A 65 7.55 0.36 0.85
C HIS A 65 6.87 0.65 2.21
N PRO A 66 5.92 -0.21 2.62
CA PRO A 66 5.15 0.04 3.84
C PRO A 66 6.02 -0.14 5.08
N ALA A 67 5.78 0.71 6.09
CA ALA A 67 6.34 0.62 7.44
C ALA A 67 5.26 0.98 8.47
N LEU A 68 5.24 0.31 9.61
CA LEU A 68 4.30 0.60 10.70
C LEU A 68 4.97 1.46 11.77
N SER A 69 4.20 2.36 12.38
CA SER A 69 4.62 3.01 13.62
C SER A 69 4.81 1.96 14.74
N PRO A 70 5.64 2.26 15.76
CA PRO A 70 5.85 1.34 16.88
C PRO A 70 4.57 0.93 17.64
N ASP A 71 3.57 1.82 17.66
CA ASP A 71 2.27 1.58 18.27
C ASP A 71 1.25 0.91 17.32
N GLY A 72 1.61 0.71 16.05
CA GLY A 72 0.75 0.10 15.03
C GLY A 72 -0.42 0.98 14.60
N LYS A 73 -0.47 2.25 14.98
CA LYS A 73 -1.58 3.17 14.65
C LYS A 73 -1.40 3.90 13.33
N ARG A 74 -0.21 3.88 12.75
CA ARG A 74 0.09 4.52 11.46
C ARG A 74 0.80 3.59 10.51
N LEU A 75 0.38 3.63 9.26
CA LEU A 75 1.07 3.02 8.14
C LEU A 75 1.75 4.11 7.31
N TYR A 76 3.09 4.08 7.31
CA TYR A 76 3.94 4.92 6.49
C TYR A 76 4.27 4.22 5.17
N PHE A 77 4.42 5.00 4.09
CA PHE A 77 4.76 4.48 2.77
C PHE A 77 5.32 5.60 1.88
N SER A 78 6.07 5.23 0.83
CA SER A 78 6.55 6.18 -0.18
C SER A 78 5.53 6.34 -1.31
N SER A 79 5.30 7.56 -1.79
CA SER A 79 4.41 7.81 -2.92
C SER A 79 4.79 9.04 -3.75
N ASP A 80 4.48 8.98 -5.06
CA ASP A 80 4.51 10.11 -6.01
C ASP A 80 3.10 10.70 -6.23
N MET A 81 2.18 10.52 -5.28
CA MET A 81 0.80 11.01 -5.38
C MET A 81 0.71 12.55 -5.35
N PRO A 82 -0.42 13.14 -5.82
CA PRO A 82 -0.62 14.59 -5.78
C PRO A 82 -0.39 15.18 -4.39
N GLY A 83 0.38 16.26 -4.31
CA GLY A 83 0.83 16.86 -3.04
C GLY A 83 2.26 16.50 -2.64
N THR A 84 2.91 15.60 -3.38
CA THR A 84 4.35 15.33 -3.27
C THR A 84 5.18 16.54 -3.72
N LEU A 85 6.21 16.90 -2.96
CA LEU A 85 7.14 18.01 -3.25
C LEU A 85 8.33 17.57 -4.11
N GLY A 86 8.78 16.32 -3.93
CA GLY A 86 9.87 15.71 -4.71
C GLY A 86 9.41 14.73 -5.79
N MET A 87 10.28 13.76 -6.11
CA MET A 87 9.89 12.62 -6.97
C MET A 87 8.97 11.64 -6.25
N SER A 88 9.19 11.46 -4.95
CA SER A 88 8.33 10.71 -4.03
C SER A 88 8.62 11.19 -2.62
N ASP A 89 7.59 11.29 -1.80
CA ASP A 89 7.70 11.68 -0.40
C ASP A 89 7.29 10.51 0.50
N LEU A 90 7.51 10.66 1.81
CA LEU A 90 7.02 9.75 2.82
C LEU A 90 5.63 10.20 3.26
N TRP A 91 4.62 9.40 2.97
CA TRP A 91 3.25 9.62 3.36
C TRP A 91 2.87 8.70 4.52
N TYR A 92 1.81 9.03 5.25
CA TYR A 92 1.19 8.11 6.20
C TYR A 92 -0.35 8.15 6.15
N VAL A 93 -0.95 7.07 6.64
CA VAL A 93 -2.38 7.02 7.01
C VAL A 93 -2.52 6.54 8.45
N ASP A 94 -3.52 7.04 9.16
CA ASP A 94 -3.94 6.44 10.43
C ASP A 94 -4.67 5.12 10.16
N ILE A 95 -4.39 4.11 10.98
CA ILE A 95 -5.13 2.83 11.02
C ILE A 95 -6.19 2.97 12.10
N LEU A 96 -7.46 2.92 11.69
CA LEU A 96 -8.60 3.15 12.55
C LEU A 96 -9.01 1.85 13.27
N GLU A 97 -9.71 1.99 14.41
CA GLU A 97 -10.08 0.84 15.26
C GLU A 97 -10.96 -0.20 14.55
N ASN A 98 -11.74 0.23 13.55
CA ASN A 98 -12.56 -0.63 12.70
C ASN A 98 -11.77 -1.31 11.56
N GLY A 99 -10.45 -1.17 11.53
CA GLY A 99 -9.58 -1.74 10.49
C GLY A 99 -9.57 -0.97 9.15
N THR A 100 -10.18 0.21 9.10
CA THR A 100 -10.10 1.11 7.93
C THR A 100 -8.95 2.11 8.07
N TYR A 101 -8.77 2.96 7.05
CA TYR A 101 -7.64 3.90 6.96
C TYR A 101 -8.14 5.33 6.87
N GLY A 102 -7.40 6.25 7.49
CA GLY A 102 -7.59 7.68 7.31
C GLY A 102 -7.13 8.16 5.92
N THR A 103 -7.24 9.48 5.70
CA THR A 103 -6.74 10.12 4.48
C THR A 103 -5.21 10.19 4.49
N PRO A 104 -4.52 9.92 3.36
CA PRO A 104 -3.08 10.10 3.26
C PRO A 104 -2.63 11.52 3.61
N VAL A 105 -1.59 11.63 4.43
CA VAL A 105 -0.93 12.87 4.81
C VAL A 105 0.55 12.78 4.39
N ASN A 106 1.04 13.83 3.72
CA ASN A 106 2.45 14.04 3.42
C ASN A 106 3.15 14.67 4.63
#